data_AF-A0ABD7P4W7-F1
#
_entry.id   AF-A0ABD7P4W7-F1
#
_cell.length_a   1.000
_cell.length_b   1.000
_cell.length_c   1.000
_cell.angle_alpha   90.00
_cell.angle_beta   90.00
_cell.angle_gamma   90.00
#
_symmetry.space_group_name_H-M   'P 1'
#
loop_
_entity.id
_entity.type
_entity.pdbx_description
1 polymer ?
#
loop_
_entity_poly.entity_id
_entity_poly.type
_entity_poly.pdbx_seq_one_letter_code
_entity_poly.pdbx_strand_id
1 'polypeptide(L)' 'MPTQEAKAHRVGEWASLRNTSPEIAEAIFEVAHYDEKLADQIWEEGSDEVLALAFAKTDKDALFWGEQTIERKNV' A
#
# COMPACT_ATOMS: atom_id res chain seq x y z
N MET A 1 -15.61 -8.71 13.31
CA MET A 1 -14.92 -7.77 12.41
C MET A 1 -13.63 -7.32 13.09
N PRO A 2 -12.49 -7.28 12.39
CA PRO A 2 -11.26 -6.74 12.97
C PRO A 2 -11.44 -5.25 13.32
N THR A 3 -10.85 -4.82 14.43
CA THR A 3 -10.87 -3.41 14.86
C THR A 3 -10.00 -2.56 13.93
N GLN A 4 -10.22 -1.24 13.89
CA GLN A 4 -9.38 -0.32 13.11
C GLN A 4 -7.92 -0.37 13.54
N GLU A 5 -7.67 -0.53 14.84
CA GLU A 5 -6.31 -0.70 15.39
C GLU A 5 -5.62 -1.98 14.88
N ALA A 6 -6.35 -3.11 14.84
CA ALA A 6 -5.81 -4.36 14.30
C ALA A 6 -5.48 -4.26 12.79
N LYS A 7 -6.29 -3.50 12.04
CA LYS A 7 -6.02 -3.22 10.62
C LYS A 7 -4.77 -2.36 10.44
N ALA A 8 -4.65 -1.28 11.21
CA ALA A 8 -3.50 -0.37 11.15
C ALA A 8 -2.19 -1.10 11.52
N HIS A 9 -2.22 -1.93 12.57
CA HIS A 9 -1.07 -2.75 12.95
C HIS A 9 -0.65 -3.69 11.82
N ARG A 10 -1.62 -4.41 11.23
CA ARG A 10 -1.36 -5.34 10.12
C ARG A 10 -0.75 -4.63 8.91
N VAL A 11 -1.31 -3.50 8.50
CA VAL A 11 -0.79 -2.71 7.37
C VAL A 11 0.63 -2.23 7.66
N GLY A 12 0.90 -1.75 8.88
CA GLY A 12 2.24 -1.28 9.27
C GLY A 12 3.30 -2.38 9.29
N GLU A 13 2.98 -3.56 9.83
CA GLU A 13 3.88 -4.73 9.80
C GLU A 13 4.14 -5.20 8.37
N TRP A 14 3.08 -5.27 7.55
CA TRP A 14 3.18 -5.69 6.15
C TRP A 14 4.03 -4.71 5.33
N ALA A 15 3.86 -3.40 5.54
CA ALA A 15 4.66 -2.36 4.90
C ALA A 15 6.14 -2.49 5.25
N SER A 16 6.42 -2.68 6.54
CA SER A 16 7.78 -2.83 7.06
C SER A 16 8.48 -4.08 6.49
N LEU A 17 7.77 -5.22 6.46
CA LEU A 17 8.31 -6.49 5.93
C LEU A 17 8.71 -6.37 4.45
N ARG A 18 7.99 -5.58 3.68
CA ARG A 18 8.19 -5.40 2.23
C ARG A 18 8.99 -4.15 1.88
N ASN A 19 9.47 -3.41 2.88
CA ASN A 19 10.14 -2.12 2.69
C ASN A 19 9.35 -1.17 1.76
N THR A 20 8.04 -1.09 1.94
CA THR A 20 7.15 -0.22 1.16
C THR A 20 6.58 0.89 2.01
N SER A 21 6.19 1.99 1.38
CA SER A 21 5.49 3.08 2.03
C SER A 21 4.18 2.61 2.66
N PRO A 22 3.86 3.06 3.90
CA PRO A 22 2.60 2.69 4.55
C PRO A 22 1.38 3.14 3.75
N GLU A 23 1.47 4.21 2.97
CA GLU A 23 0.40 4.67 2.08
C GLU A 23 0.10 3.67 0.94
N ILE A 24 1.14 3.03 0.39
CA ILE A 24 1.00 1.97 -0.63
C ILE A 24 0.41 0.73 0.02
N ALA A 25 0.93 0.30 1.16
CA ALA A 25 0.39 -0.85 1.88
C ALA A 25 -1.09 -0.64 2.24
N GLU A 26 -1.47 0.54 2.76
CA GLU A 26 -2.86 0.85 3.07
C GLU A 26 -3.75 0.80 1.83
N ALA A 27 -3.34 1.41 0.72
CA ALA A 27 -4.08 1.37 -0.54
C ALA A 27 -4.26 -0.07 -1.07
N ILE A 28 -3.23 -0.91 -1.01
CA ILE A 28 -3.32 -2.33 -1.37
C ILE A 28 -4.37 -3.03 -0.50
N PHE A 29 -4.31 -2.85 0.82
CA PHE A 29 -5.26 -3.49 1.74
C PHE A 29 -6.69 -2.98 1.55
N GLU A 30 -6.89 -1.72 1.18
CA GLU A 30 -8.21 -1.17 0.86
C GLU A 30 -8.79 -1.80 -0.42
N VAL A 31 -8.02 -1.86 -1.49
CA VAL A 31 -8.41 -2.50 -2.77
C VAL A 31 -8.65 -4.00 -2.56
N ALA A 32 -7.81 -4.67 -1.76
CA ALA A 32 -7.94 -6.07 -1.43
C ALA A 32 -9.04 -6.38 -0.40
N HIS A 33 -9.76 -5.37 0.10
CA HIS A 33 -10.76 -5.51 1.17
C HIS A 33 -10.21 -6.25 2.43
N TYR A 34 -8.93 -6.03 2.73
CA TYR A 34 -8.18 -6.67 3.80
C TYR A 34 -8.04 -8.20 3.68
N ASP A 35 -8.20 -8.76 2.48
CA ASP A 35 -7.78 -10.12 2.15
C ASP A 35 -6.27 -10.13 1.88
N GLU A 36 -5.50 -10.78 2.76
CA GLU A 36 -4.03 -10.81 2.66
C GLU A 36 -3.54 -11.51 1.39
N LYS A 37 -4.25 -12.51 0.87
CA LYS A 37 -3.83 -13.21 -0.35
C LYS A 37 -4.00 -12.32 -1.57
N LEU A 38 -5.11 -11.57 -1.62
CA LEU A 38 -5.34 -10.61 -2.69
C LEU A 38 -4.39 -9.42 -2.57
N ALA A 39 -4.09 -8.96 -1.35
CA ALA A 39 -3.09 -7.93 -1.10
C ALA A 39 -1.70 -8.35 -1.60
N ASP A 40 -1.29 -9.58 -1.30
CA ASP A 40 -0.03 -10.16 -1.79
C ASP A 40 -0.03 -10.30 -3.32
N GLN A 41 -1.16 -10.67 -3.94
CA GLN A 41 -1.26 -10.74 -5.40
C GLN A 41 -1.09 -9.35 -6.05
N ILE A 42 -1.81 -8.33 -5.54
CA ILE A 42 -1.71 -6.95 -6.03
C ILE A 42 -0.28 -6.41 -5.85
N TRP A 43 0.38 -6.78 -4.75
CA TRP A 43 1.77 -6.41 -4.49
C TRP A 43 2.75 -6.94 -5.55
N GLU A 44 2.61 -8.21 -5.93
CA GLU A 44 3.50 -8.85 -6.91
C GLU A 44 3.19 -8.41 -8.35
N GLU A 45 1.91 -8.21 -8.68
CA GLU A 45 1.49 -7.82 -10.03
C GLU A 45 1.66 -6.31 -10.29
N GLY A 46 1.61 -5.48 -9.25
CA GLY A 46 1.52 -4.03 -9.37
C GLY A 46 0.09 -3.55 -9.71
N SER A 47 -0.22 -2.30 -9.37
CA SER A 47 -1.53 -1.71 -9.70
C SER A 47 -1.48 -0.18 -9.76
N ASP A 48 -1.85 0.38 -10.91
CA ASP A 48 -1.96 1.83 -11.11
C ASP A 48 -3.04 2.44 -10.21
N GLU A 49 -4.14 1.70 -9.96
CA GLU A 49 -5.20 2.12 -9.04
C GLU A 49 -4.66 2.28 -7.61
N VAL A 50 -3.82 1.35 -7.16
CA VAL A 50 -3.17 1.45 -5.85
C VAL A 50 -2.26 2.67 -5.77
N LEU A 51 -1.47 2.94 -6.82
CA LEU A 51 -0.58 4.10 -6.83
C LEU A 51 -1.38 5.40 -6.74
N ALA A 52 -2.44 5.54 -7.54
CA ALA A 52 -3.31 6.71 -7.50
C ALA A 52 -3.95 6.90 -6.12
N LEU A 53 -4.43 5.82 -5.51
CA LEU A 53 -5.04 5.84 -4.17
C LEU A 53 -4.01 6.18 -3.07
N ALA A 54 -2.81 5.61 -3.14
CA ALA A 54 -1.74 5.88 -2.19
C ALA A 54 -1.30 7.34 -2.24
N PHE A 55 -1.13 7.92 -3.43
CA PHE A 55 -0.78 9.34 -3.59
C PHE A 55 -1.92 10.29 -3.21
N ALA A 56 -3.19 9.86 -3.27
CA ALA A 56 -4.32 10.66 -2.79
C ALA A 56 -4.35 10.80 -1.25
N LYS A 57 -3.66 9.92 -0.52
CA LYS A 57 -3.63 9.90 0.96
C LYS A 57 -2.51 10.74 1.58
N THR A 58 -1.64 11.33 0.78
CA THR A 58 -0.43 12.00 1.25
C THR A 58 -0.07 13.16 0.34
N ASP A 59 0.77 14.08 0.81
CA ASP A 59 1.30 15.19 0.01
C ASP A 59 2.75 14.94 -0.44
N LYS A 60 3.30 13.75 -0.19
CA LYS A 60 4.66 13.39 -0.58
C LYS A 60 4.82 13.35 -2.11
N ASP A 61 5.98 13.75 -2.59
CA ASP A 61 6.33 13.68 -4.01
C ASP A 61 6.74 12.27 -4.47
N ALA A 62 7.10 11.40 -3.52
CA ALA A 62 7.50 10.02 -3.82
C ALA A 62 7.05 9.02 -2.73
N LEU A 63 6.78 7.80 -3.17
CA LEU A 63 6.47 6.63 -2.35
C LEU A 63 7.33 5.44 -2.79
N PHE A 64 7.49 4.45 -1.91
CA PHE A 64 8.35 3.30 -2.15
C PHE A 64 7.52 2.03 -2.36
N TRP A 65 7.67 1.39 -3.52
CA TRP A 65 7.18 0.03 -3.78
C TRP A 65 8.35 -0.94 -3.69
N GLY A 66 8.70 -1.32 -2.46
CA GLY A 66 9.87 -2.14 -2.18
C GLY A 66 11.15 -1.35 -2.51
N GLU A 67 11.95 -1.86 -3.43
CA GLU A 67 13.17 -1.15 -3.87
C GLU A 67 12.89 -0.03 -4.88
N GLN A 68 11.67 0.04 -5.45
CA GLN A 68 11.30 1.04 -6.44
C GLN A 68 10.83 2.33 -5.78
N THR A 69 11.37 3.46 -6.24
CA THR A 69 10.84 4.79 -5.89
C THR A 69 9.88 5.24 -6.97
N ILE A 70 8.63 5.47 -6.61
CA ILE A 70 7.59 5.98 -7.49
C ILE A 70 7.42 7.46 -7.21
N GLU A 71 7.49 8.29 -8.25
CA GLU A 71 7.25 9.73 -8.12
C GLU A 71 5.81 10.06 -8.52
N ARG A 72 5.17 10.98 -7.80
CA ARG A 72 3.77 11.38 -8.01
C ARG A 72 3.46 11.79 -9.44
N LYS A 73 4.40 12.42 -10.14
CA LYS A 73 4.24 12.87 -11.54
C LYS A 73 4.15 11.73 -12.57
N ASN A 74 4.49 10.50 -12.16
CA ASN A 74 4.52 9.31 -13.01
C ASN A 74 3.29 8.42 -12.82
N VAL A 75 2.30 8.87 -12.03
CA VAL A 75 1.02 8.21 -11.75
C VAL A 75 -0.10 9.06 -12.34
#